data_AF-A0A3D3X915-F1
#
_entry.id   AF-A0A3D3X915-F1
#
_cell.length_a   1.000
_cell.length_b   1.000
_cell.length_c   1.000
_cell.angle_alpha   90.00
_cell.angle_beta   90.00
_cell.angle_gamma   90.00
#
_symmetry.space_group_name_H-M   'P 1'
#
loop_
_entity.id
_entity.type
_entity.pdbx_description
1 polymer ?
#
loop_
_entity_poly.entity_id
_entity_poly.type
_entity_poly.pdbx_seq_one_letter_code
_entity_poly.pdbx_strand_id
1 'polypeptide(L)'
;NIIAVTAVMAGLVLIATSGSSAPKELTQEEVLQGLSWGIFASFSFAVLTLLNRKHVQHHHPLTVACWQNGIAAMLLLPLSLQHEWQFSPEEIGLLLLLGLLCTATGHVLLINGLRQVSVQLTSLLHAGLEPVYGILFALILLSEIPTLQTLVGGVMIVGVSILMSIKHGTN
;
A
#
# COMPACT_ATOMS: atom_id res chain seq x y z
N ASN A 1 8.17 -15.05 -10.72
CA ASN A 1 9.64 -15.22 -10.59
C ASN A 1 9.97 -15.18 -9.11
N ILE A 2 10.22 -16.34 -8.48
CA ILE A 2 10.41 -16.45 -7.01
C ILE A 2 11.59 -15.59 -6.54
N ILE A 3 12.67 -15.55 -7.32
CA ILE A 3 13.90 -14.80 -7.00
C ILE A 3 13.63 -13.29 -6.89
N ALA A 4 12.79 -12.75 -7.78
CA ALA A 4 12.43 -11.34 -7.74
C ALA A 4 11.61 -11.01 -6.48
N VAL A 5 10.67 -11.89 -6.11
CA VAL A 5 9.85 -11.72 -4.90
C VAL A 5 10.71 -11.75 -3.65
N THR A 6 11.63 -12.72 -3.53
CA THR A 6 12.53 -12.80 -2.37
C THR A 6 13.46 -11.59 -2.27
N ALA A 7 13.93 -11.06 -3.41
CA ALA A 7 14.77 -9.87 -3.44
C ALA A 7 14.01 -8.61 -3.00
N VAL A 8 12.77 -8.42 -3.47
CA VAL A 8 11.91 -7.30 -3.02
C VAL A 8 11.62 -7.41 -1.52
N MET A 9 11.31 -8.61 -1.03
CA MET A 9 11.09 -8.84 0.41
C MET A 9 12.34 -8.52 1.24
N ALA A 10 13.53 -8.88 0.77
CA ALA A 10 14.78 -8.52 1.43
C ALA A 10 14.99 -6.99 1.47
N GLY A 11 14.71 -6.28 0.38
CA GLY A 11 14.76 -4.82 0.33
C GLY A 11 13.77 -4.16 1.31
N LEU A 12 12.55 -4.69 1.40
CA LEU A 12 11.54 -4.24 2.37
C LEU A 12 11.98 -4.43 3.81
N VAL A 13 12.55 -5.60 4.15
CA VAL A 13 13.09 -5.87 5.49
C VAL A 13 14.23 -4.90 5.83
N LEU A 14 15.11 -4.60 4.87
CA LEU A 14 16.17 -3.61 5.06
C LEU A 14 15.60 -2.22 5.35
N ILE A 15 14.58 -1.78 4.62
CA ILE A 15 13.92 -0.49 4.86
C ILE A 15 13.22 -0.48 6.23
N ALA A 16 12.45 -1.52 6.56
CA ALA A 16 11.71 -1.60 7.82
C ALA A 16 12.61 -1.60 9.07
N THR A 17 13.85 -2.08 8.93
CA THR A 17 14.85 -2.11 10.02
C THR A 17 15.78 -0.89 10.04
N SER A 18 15.70 0.00 9.04
CA SER A 18 16.66 1.10 8.81
C SER A 18 16.58 2.29 9.77
N GLY A 19 15.63 2.26 10.71
CA GLY A 19 15.42 3.32 11.69
C GLY A 19 14.73 2.83 12.96
N SER A 20 14.84 1.53 13.27
CA SER A 20 14.17 0.95 14.43
C SER A 20 14.75 1.51 15.72
N SER A 21 14.18 2.63 16.16
CA SER A 21 13.93 2.93 17.56
C SER A 21 12.86 1.94 18.04
N ALA A 22 13.13 0.63 17.94
CA ALA A 22 12.25 -0.38 18.46
C ALA A 22 12.08 -0.07 19.96
N PRO A 23 10.84 -0.01 20.48
CA PRO A 23 10.63 -0.03 21.92
C PRO A 23 11.42 -1.21 22.45
N LYS A 24 12.28 -0.96 23.45
CA LYS A 24 13.40 -1.84 23.76
C LYS A 24 12.99 -3.25 24.23
N GLU A 25 11.71 -3.53 24.44
CA GLU A 25 11.17 -4.88 24.67
C GLU A 25 9.74 -4.99 24.12
N LEU A 26 9.58 -5.40 22.87
CA LEU A 26 8.28 -5.89 22.37
C LEU A 26 8.05 -7.29 22.94
N THR A 27 6.89 -7.52 23.55
CA THR A 27 6.54 -8.84 24.07
C THR A 27 6.25 -9.80 22.93
N GLN A 28 6.48 -11.10 23.16
CA GLN A 28 6.18 -12.13 22.16
C GLN A 28 4.69 -12.12 21.77
N GLU A 29 3.80 -11.76 22.70
CA GLU A 29 2.36 -11.65 22.45
C GLU A 29 2.02 -10.50 21.50
N GLU A 30 2.60 -9.31 21.68
CA GLU A 30 2.41 -8.17 20.78
C GLU A 30 2.92 -8.46 19.37
N VAL A 31 4.08 -9.13 19.26
CA VAL A 31 4.63 -9.54 17.96
C VAL A 31 3.70 -10.55 17.28
N LEU A 32 3.20 -11.54 18.01
CA LEU A 32 2.29 -12.55 17.47
C LEU A 32 0.96 -11.92 17.04
N GLN A 33 0.41 -11.01 17.84
CA GLN A 33 -0.82 -10.30 17.54
C GLN A 33 -0.65 -9.43 16.28
N GLY A 34 0.41 -8.63 16.20
CA GLY A 34 0.73 -7.83 15.01
C GLY A 34 0.91 -8.68 13.75
N LEU A 35 1.61 -9.81 13.86
CA LEU A 35 1.78 -10.74 12.75
C LEU A 35 0.45 -11.34 12.29
N SER A 36 -0.42 -11.74 13.22
CA SER A 36 -1.74 -12.29 12.89
C SER A 36 -2.61 -11.27 12.16
N TRP A 37 -2.64 -10.01 12.61
CA TRP A 37 -3.36 -8.93 11.94
C TRP A 37 -2.79 -8.66 10.56
N GLY A 38 -1.45 -8.65 10.40
CA GLY A 38 -0.80 -8.45 9.11
C GLY A 38 -1.13 -9.54 8.10
N ILE A 39 -1.12 -10.81 8.51
CA ILE A 39 -1.50 -11.96 7.66
C ILE A 39 -2.97 -11.85 7.28
N PHE A 40 -3.86 -11.57 8.24
CA PHE A 40 -5.30 -11.45 7.98
C PHE A 40 -5.63 -10.27 7.04
N ALA A 41 -4.98 -9.13 7.23
CA ALA A 41 -5.12 -7.97 6.35
C ALA A 41 -4.63 -8.28 4.92
N SER A 42 -3.46 -8.93 4.79
CA SER A 42 -2.90 -9.31 3.49
C SER A 42 -3.78 -10.32 2.76
N PHE A 43 -4.34 -11.30 3.47
CA PHE A 43 -5.28 -12.26 2.92
C PHE A 43 -6.57 -11.58 2.46
N SER A 44 -7.15 -10.71 3.30
CA SER A 44 -8.36 -9.96 2.97
C SER A 44 -8.16 -9.05 1.75
N PHE A 45 -7.00 -8.39 1.66
CA PHE A 45 -6.64 -7.57 0.50
C PHE A 45 -6.46 -8.40 -0.78
N ALA A 46 -5.88 -9.60 -0.68
CA ALA A 46 -5.78 -10.52 -1.81
C ALA A 46 -7.16 -10.96 -2.31
N VAL A 47 -8.07 -11.32 -1.40
CA VAL A 47 -9.47 -11.66 -1.74
C VAL A 47 -10.17 -10.48 -2.39
N LEU A 48 -10.06 -9.28 -1.81
CA LEU A 48 -10.62 -8.05 -2.35
C LEU A 48 -10.13 -7.78 -3.78
N THR A 49 -8.83 -7.94 -4.02
CA THR A 49 -8.21 -7.74 -5.34
C THR A 49 -8.74 -8.75 -6.37
N LEU A 50 -8.89 -10.01 -5.99
CA LEU A 50 -9.45 -11.05 -6.86
C LEU A 50 -10.93 -10.78 -7.20
N LEU A 51 -11.73 -10.37 -6.21
CA LEU A 51 -13.13 -9.98 -6.43
C LEU A 51 -13.23 -8.73 -7.32
N ASN A 52 -12.40 -7.72 -7.08
CA ASN A 52 -12.34 -6.52 -7.90
C ASN A 52 -12.01 -6.84 -9.36
N ARG A 53 -11.08 -7.77 -9.61
CA ARG A 53 -10.78 -8.25 -10.96
C ARG A 53 -11.98 -8.90 -11.64
N LYS A 54 -12.80 -9.65 -10.90
CA LYS A 54 -14.01 -10.27 -11.45
C LYS A 54 -15.09 -9.22 -11.73
N HIS A 55 -15.32 -8.30 -10.81
CA HIS A 55 -16.38 -7.28 -10.93
C HIS A 55 -16.06 -6.20 -11.97
N VAL A 56 -14.80 -5.83 -12.17
CA VAL A 56 -14.40 -4.81 -13.15
C VAL A 56 -14.62 -5.24 -14.62
N GLN A 57 -14.83 -6.53 -14.87
CA GLN A 57 -15.18 -7.03 -16.21
C GLN A 57 -16.65 -6.73 -16.56
N HIS A 58 -17.52 -6.61 -15.56
CA HIS A 58 -18.96 -6.42 -15.74
C HIS A 58 -19.46 -5.04 -15.29
N HIS A 59 -18.69 -4.32 -14.49
CA HIS A 59 -19.07 -3.03 -13.90
C HIS A 59 -17.98 -1.97 -14.08
N HIS A 60 -18.41 -0.71 -14.13
CA HIS A 60 -17.49 0.42 -14.22
C HIS A 60 -16.63 0.53 -12.94
N PRO A 61 -15.31 0.74 -13.03
CA PRO A 61 -14.40 0.82 -11.87
C PRO A 61 -14.86 1.80 -10.79
N LEU A 62 -15.38 2.97 -11.22
CA LEU A 62 -15.89 4.00 -10.31
C LEU A 62 -17.05 3.50 -9.44
N THR A 63 -17.96 2.71 -10.00
CA THR A 63 -19.10 2.16 -9.26
C THR A 63 -18.62 1.16 -8.21
N VAL A 64 -17.67 0.30 -8.57
CA VAL A 64 -17.08 -0.70 -7.67
C VAL A 64 -16.33 -0.02 -6.52
N ALA A 65 -15.56 1.03 -6.80
CA ALA A 65 -14.88 1.84 -5.79
C ALA A 65 -15.88 2.59 -4.88
N CYS A 66 -16.95 3.15 -5.44
CA CYS A 66 -17.96 3.89 -4.68
C CYS A 66 -18.67 2.98 -3.68
N TRP A 67 -19.04 1.75 -4.08
CA TRP A 67 -19.64 0.78 -3.17
C TRP A 67 -18.69 0.35 -2.06
N GLN A 68 -17.42 0.09 -2.37
CA GLN A 68 -16.42 -0.28 -1.36
C GLN A 68 -16.20 0.82 -0.32
N ASN A 69 -15.93 2.05 -0.78
CA ASN A 69 -15.71 3.18 0.12
C ASN A 69 -17.00 3.57 0.87
N GLY A 70 -18.17 3.44 0.23
CA GLY A 70 -19.46 3.71 0.86
C GLY A 70 -19.81 2.71 1.96
N ILE A 71 -19.61 1.41 1.73
CA ILE A 71 -19.80 0.37 2.76
C ILE A 71 -18.78 0.58 3.90
N ALA A 72 -17.52 0.84 3.57
CA ALA A 72 -16.49 1.14 4.58
C ALA A 72 -16.88 2.35 5.43
N ALA A 73 -17.35 3.44 4.81
CA ALA A 73 -17.84 4.62 5.52
C ALA A 73 -19.03 4.29 6.41
N MET A 74 -20.01 3.50 5.93
CA MET A 74 -21.18 3.11 6.72
C MET A 74 -20.82 2.26 7.94
N LEU A 75 -19.85 1.34 7.80
CA LEU A 75 -19.37 0.49 8.90
C LEU A 75 -18.53 1.28 9.92
N LEU A 76 -17.75 2.26 9.46
CA LEU A 76 -16.91 3.09 10.33
C LEU A 76 -17.66 4.25 10.98
N LEU A 77 -18.76 4.71 10.40
CA LEU A 77 -19.59 5.79 10.92
C LEU A 77 -20.02 5.57 12.39
N PRO A 78 -20.62 4.43 12.79
CA PRO A 78 -21.05 4.22 14.17
C PRO A 78 -19.89 4.17 15.17
N LEU A 79 -18.71 3.74 14.74
CA LEU A 79 -17.49 3.75 15.56
C LEU A 79 -16.96 5.18 15.72
N SER A 80 -17.02 5.98 14.65
CA SER A 80 -16.58 7.38 14.66
C SER A 80 -17.43 8.25 15.59
N LEU A 81 -18.73 7.96 15.73
CA LEU A 81 -19.62 8.71 16.63
C LEU A 81 -19.28 8.56 18.13
N GLN A 82 -18.45 7.58 18.51
CA GLN A 82 -18.03 7.39 19.90
C GLN A 82 -16.91 8.35 20.32
N HIS A 83 -16.35 9.13 19.38
CA HIS A 83 -15.24 10.02 19.62
C HIS A 83 -15.64 11.48 19.35
N GLU A 84 -15.21 12.41 20.21
CA GLU A 84 -15.38 13.83 19.97
C GLU A 84 -14.26 14.33 19.07
N TRP A 85 -14.61 14.67 17.83
CA TRP A 85 -13.65 15.18 16.86
C TRP A 85 -13.55 16.69 16.94
N GLN A 86 -12.34 17.20 17.14
CA GLN A 86 -12.02 18.62 16.99
C GLN A 86 -11.11 18.77 15.78
N PHE A 87 -11.61 19.42 14.74
CA PHE A 87 -10.86 19.62 13.50
C PHE A 87 -10.59 21.10 13.24
N SER A 88 -9.35 21.42 12.89
CA SER A 88 -8.93 22.68 12.30
C SER A 88 -9.33 22.74 10.81
N PRO A 89 -9.58 23.93 10.23
CA PRO A 89 -9.82 24.08 8.79
C PRO A 89 -8.71 23.48 7.91
N GLU A 90 -7.46 23.54 8.37
CA GLU A 90 -6.31 22.93 7.68
C GLU A 90 -6.40 21.40 7.64
N GLU A 91 -6.79 20.79 8.75
CA GLU A 91 -6.95 19.33 8.87
C GLU A 91 -8.10 18.82 7.99
N ILE A 92 -9.19 19.58 7.90
CA ILE A 92 -10.29 19.29 6.96
C ILE A 92 -9.79 19.34 5.52
N GLY A 93 -8.97 20.34 5.17
CA GLY A 93 -8.35 20.44 3.85
C GLY A 93 -7.47 19.23 3.51
N LEU A 94 -6.64 18.79 4.46
CA LEU A 94 -5.80 17.60 4.31
C LEU A 94 -6.62 16.31 4.22
N LEU A 95 -7.69 16.18 5.00
CA LEU A 95 -8.60 15.03 4.93
C LEU A 95 -9.32 14.95 3.58
N LEU A 96 -9.75 16.08 3.02
CA LEU A 96 -10.35 16.13 1.69
C LEU A 96 -9.33 15.75 0.61
N LEU A 97 -8.10 16.27 0.70
CA LEU A 97 -7.02 15.90 -0.22
C LEU A 97 -6.73 14.40 -0.15
N LEU A 98 -6.58 13.85 1.05
CA LEU A 98 -6.33 12.42 1.27
C LEU A 98 -7.49 11.57 0.72
N GLY A 99 -8.73 11.91 1.07
CA GLY A 99 -9.90 11.13 0.68
C GLY A 99 -10.20 11.17 -0.82
N LEU A 100 -10.18 12.36 -1.43
CA LEU A 100 -10.50 12.50 -2.85
C LEU A 100 -9.31 12.11 -3.74
N LEU A 101 -8.12 12.65 -3.47
CA LEU A 101 -6.98 12.56 -4.37
C LEU A 101 -6.04 11.39 -4.10
N CYS A 102 -5.97 10.86 -2.87
CA CYS A 102 -5.16 9.67 -2.60
C CYS A 102 -6.00 8.41 -2.57
N THR A 103 -7.15 8.42 -1.86
CA THR A 103 -7.98 7.22 -1.67
C THR A 103 -8.90 6.94 -2.85
N ALA A 104 -9.76 7.89 -3.23
CA ALA A 104 -10.79 7.64 -4.25
C ALA A 104 -10.17 7.41 -5.63
N THR A 105 -9.29 8.31 -6.08
CA THR A 105 -8.53 8.14 -7.34
C THR A 105 -7.66 6.88 -7.31
N GLY A 106 -6.94 6.63 -6.21
CA GLY A 106 -6.06 5.46 -6.05
C GLY A 106 -6.83 4.15 -6.18
N HIS A 107 -7.98 4.03 -5.52
CA HIS A 107 -8.85 2.87 -5.66
C HIS A 107 -9.39 2.69 -7.09
N VAL A 108 -9.81 3.77 -7.75
CA VAL A 108 -10.30 3.71 -9.13
C VAL A 108 -9.18 3.30 -10.08
N LEU A 109 -7.98 3.84 -9.92
CA LEU A 109 -6.79 3.49 -10.68
C LEU A 109 -6.39 2.03 -10.48
N LEU A 110 -6.40 1.53 -9.23
CA LEU A 110 -6.14 0.13 -8.90
C LEU A 110 -7.14 -0.78 -9.62
N ILE A 111 -8.45 -0.53 -9.46
CA ILE A 111 -9.50 -1.36 -10.07
C ILE A 111 -9.42 -1.29 -11.60
N ASN A 112 -9.16 -0.12 -12.18
CA ASN A 112 -8.98 0.03 -13.62
C ASN A 112 -7.72 -0.69 -14.14
N GLY A 113 -6.62 -0.66 -13.38
CA GLY A 113 -5.40 -1.40 -13.70
C GLY A 113 -5.62 -2.91 -13.75
N LEU A 114 -6.46 -3.45 -12.86
CA LEU A 114 -6.86 -4.87 -12.87
C LEU A 114 -7.64 -5.29 -14.12
N ARG A 115 -8.19 -4.34 -14.89
CA ARG A 115 -8.90 -4.61 -16.14
C ARG A 115 -7.95 -4.84 -17.33
N GLN A 116 -6.79 -4.17 -17.35
CA GLN A 116 -5.89 -4.14 -18.49
C GLN A 116 -4.59 -4.92 -18.30
N VAL A 117 -4.16 -5.15 -17.04
CA VAL A 117 -2.87 -5.78 -16.74
C VAL A 117 -3.09 -7.08 -15.95
N SER A 118 -2.32 -8.12 -16.27
CA SER A 118 -2.33 -9.37 -15.51
C SER A 118 -1.96 -9.11 -14.05
N VAL A 119 -2.71 -9.68 -13.10
CA VAL A 119 -2.51 -9.50 -11.64
C VAL A 119 -1.05 -9.69 -11.24
N GLN A 120 -0.33 -10.61 -11.88
CA GLN A 120 1.08 -10.87 -11.56
C GLN A 120 2.02 -9.69 -11.83
N LEU A 121 1.82 -8.90 -12.89
CA LEU A 121 2.68 -7.74 -13.20
C LEU A 121 2.30 -6.53 -12.37
N THR A 122 0.99 -6.29 -12.20
CA THR A 122 0.47 -5.19 -11.39
C THR A 122 0.90 -5.34 -9.93
N SER A 123 0.81 -6.55 -9.37
CA SER A 123 1.23 -6.82 -7.99
C SER A 123 2.73 -6.67 -7.77
N LEU A 124 3.58 -7.08 -8.72
CA LEU A 124 5.02 -7.00 -8.55
C LEU A 124 5.56 -5.57 -8.65
N LEU A 125 5.01 -4.79 -9.59
CA LEU A 125 5.39 -3.38 -9.76
C LEU A 125 4.84 -2.50 -8.64
N HIS A 126 3.57 -2.68 -8.22
CA HIS A 126 3.03 -1.93 -7.08
C HIS A 126 3.73 -2.27 -5.77
N ALA A 127 3.88 -3.55 -5.44
CA ALA A 127 4.43 -3.98 -4.15
C ALA A 127 5.89 -3.54 -3.94
N GLY A 128 6.66 -3.36 -5.03
CA GLY A 128 8.01 -2.83 -4.95
C GLY A 128 8.09 -1.31 -4.95
N LEU A 129 7.27 -0.63 -5.77
CA LEU A 129 7.43 0.81 -5.95
C LEU A 129 6.78 1.65 -4.84
N GLU A 130 5.74 1.12 -4.18
CA GLU A 130 5.07 1.79 -3.06
C GLU A 130 6.03 2.26 -1.94
N PRO A 131 6.91 1.42 -1.37
CA PRO A 131 7.89 1.87 -0.37
C PRO A 131 8.87 2.91 -0.92
N VAL A 132 9.23 2.85 -2.21
CA VAL A 132 10.17 3.78 -2.85
C VAL A 132 9.54 5.17 -2.96
N TYR A 133 8.29 5.25 -3.41
CA TYR A 133 7.55 6.52 -3.43
C TYR A 133 7.31 7.04 -2.01
N GLY A 134 7.05 6.16 -1.04
CA GLY A 134 6.95 6.53 0.37
C GLY A 134 8.22 7.22 0.88
N ILE A 135 9.40 6.65 0.61
CA ILE A 135 10.69 7.24 0.99
C ILE A 135 10.93 8.58 0.29
N LEU A 136 10.59 8.69 -1.00
CA LEU A 136 10.73 9.94 -1.75
C LEU A 136 9.82 11.04 -1.19
N PHE A 137 8.58 10.71 -0.86
CA PHE A 137 7.66 11.66 -0.24
C PHE A 137 8.09 12.04 1.18
N ALA A 138 8.61 11.10 1.99
CA ALA A 138 9.18 11.42 3.29
C ALA A 138 10.36 12.40 3.19
N LEU A 139 11.24 12.20 2.20
CA LEU A 139 12.34 13.14 1.93
C LEU A 139 11.85 14.53 1.49
N ILE A 140 10.88 14.60 0.58
CA ILE A 140 10.46 15.88 -0.03
C ILE A 140 9.49 16.66 0.85
N LEU A 141 8.49 15.98 1.44
CA LEU A 141 7.42 16.60 2.21
C LEU A 141 7.76 16.73 3.70
N LEU A 142 8.39 15.70 4.28
CA LEU A 142 8.75 15.67 5.70
C LEU A 142 10.22 16.08 5.95
N SER A 143 11.02 16.27 4.90
CA SER A 143 12.46 16.56 5.01
C SER A 143 13.25 15.51 5.81
N GLU A 144 12.76 14.27 5.85
CA GLU A 144 13.45 13.15 6.52
C GLU A 144 14.62 12.65 5.65
N ILE A 145 15.83 12.70 6.19
CA ILE A 145 17.03 12.23 5.49
C ILE A 145 17.07 10.69 5.55
N PRO A 146 16.94 9.97 4.41
CA PRO A 146 16.96 8.52 4.40
C PRO A 146 18.33 8.01 4.82
N THR A 147 18.35 6.94 5.61
CA THR A 147 19.62 6.32 6.00
C THR A 147 20.22 5.55 4.82
N LEU A 148 21.52 5.25 4.89
CA LEU A 148 22.20 4.46 3.86
C LEU A 148 21.52 3.09 3.66
N GLN A 149 20.98 2.51 4.73
CA GLN A 149 20.24 1.25 4.69
C GLN A 149 18.91 1.40 3.95
N THR A 150 18.15 2.48 4.19
CA THR A 150 16.93 2.81 3.43
C THR A 150 17.24 2.97 1.94
N LEU A 151 18.35 3.65 1.61
CA LEU A 151 18.77 3.87 0.23
C LEU A 151 19.13 2.56 -0.48
N VAL A 152 19.89 1.67 0.18
CA VAL A 152 20.25 0.35 -0.37
C VAL A 152 19.00 -0.51 -0.60
N GLY A 153 18.06 -0.53 0.35
CA GLY A 153 16.79 -1.24 0.19
C GLY A 153 15.96 -0.68 -0.97
N GLY A 154 15.88 0.65 -1.10
CA GLY A 154 15.19 1.31 -2.21
C GLY A 154 15.79 0.99 -3.58
N VAL A 155 17.12 1.08 -3.71
CA VAL A 155 17.83 0.74 -4.96
C VAL A 155 17.63 -0.72 -5.33
N MET A 156 17.66 -1.64 -4.35
CA MET A 156 17.43 -3.07 -4.57
C MET A 156 16.04 -3.32 -5.15
N ILE A 157 15.01 -2.70 -4.58
CA ILE A 157 13.64 -2.86 -5.05
C ILE A 157 13.46 -2.27 -6.46
N VAL A 158 13.94 -1.06 -6.72
CA VAL A 158 13.88 -0.42 -8.05
C VAL A 158 14.62 -1.25 -9.10
N GLY A 159 15.83 -1.72 -8.78
CA GLY A 159 16.64 -2.53 -9.68
C GLY A 159 15.94 -3.84 -10.09
N VAL A 160 15.35 -4.55 -9.13
CA VAL A 160 14.59 -5.77 -9.41
C VAL A 160 13.34 -5.48 -10.25
N SER A 161 12.62 -4.40 -9.95
CA SER A 161 11.43 -3.99 -10.71
C SER A 161 11.75 -3.67 -12.17
N ILE A 162 12.84 -2.93 -12.43
CA ILE A 162 13.28 -2.59 -13.80
C ILE A 162 13.68 -3.85 -14.57
N LEU A 163 14.51 -4.71 -13.97
CA LEU A 163 14.95 -5.97 -14.61
C LEU A 163 13.77 -6.86 -14.98
N MET A 164 12.77 -6.94 -14.11
CA MET A 164 11.56 -7.72 -14.35
C MET A 164 10.67 -7.12 -15.42
N SER A 165 10.55 -5.78 -15.46
CA SER A 165 9.80 -5.07 -16.50
C SER A 165 10.41 -5.30 -17.87
N ILE A 166 11.74 -5.22 -18.00
CA ILE A 166 12.45 -5.47 -19.27
C ILE A 166 12.22 -6.92 -19.73
N LYS A 167 12.36 -7.89 -18.81
CA LYS A 167 12.22 -9.31 -19.13
C LYS A 167 10.80 -9.71 -19.57
N HIS A 168 9.75 -9.01 -19.11
CA HIS A 168 8.37 -9.25 -19.54
C HIS A 168 7.98 -8.48 -20.80
N GLY A 169 8.58 -7.32 -21.09
CA GLY A 169 8.31 -6.57 -22.33
C GLY A 169 8.95 -7.16 -23.58
N THR A 170 9.86 -8.13 -23.43
CA THR A 170 10.57 -8.81 -24.52
C THR A 170 9.98 -10.17 -24.91
N ASN A 171 8.86 -10.59 -24.31
CA ASN A 171 8.11 -11.82 -24.63
C ASN A 171 6.68 -11.47 -25.08
#